data_AF-A0AB33BVX2-F1
#
_entry.id   AF-A0AB33BVX2-F1
#
_cell.length_a   1.000
_cell.length_b   1.000
_cell.length_c   1.000
_cell.angle_alpha   90.00
_cell.angle_beta   90.00
_cell.angle_gamma   90.00
#
_symmetry.space_group_name_H-M   'P 1'
#
loop_
_entity.id
_entity.type
_entity.pdbx_description
1 polymer ?
#
loop_
_entity_poly.entity_id
_entity_poly.type
_entity_poly.pdbx_seq_one_letter_code
_entity_poly.pdbx_strand_id
1 'polypeptide(L)'
;MKTENRIFSQVYSYLEQGSRFVDKRHLTVLSWMVTALLSSQSLNQARWEPFVQSRAEQANSYQRRWNRFCQNGRVAVEKIYIPLILKAIETWKEKGET
;
A
#
# COMPACT_ATOMS: atom_id res chain seq x y z
N MET A 1 -2.77 1.67 22.41
CA MET A 1 -2.84 1.88 20.95
C MET A 1 -2.33 0.62 20.24
N LYS A 2 -3.22 -0.36 19.96
CA LYS A 2 -2.86 -1.68 19.37
C LYS A 2 -3.49 -1.93 18.00
N THR A 3 -4.37 -1.04 17.54
CA THR A 3 -5.17 -1.22 16.31
C THR A 3 -4.40 -0.84 15.04
N GLU A 4 -3.41 0.05 15.13
CA GLU A 4 -2.69 0.63 13.98
C GLU A 4 -1.81 -0.37 13.20
N ASN A 5 -1.46 -1.52 13.79
CA ASN A 5 -0.67 -2.54 13.08
C ASN A 5 -1.53 -3.57 12.33
N ARG A 6 -2.83 -3.68 12.65
CA ARG A 6 -3.69 -4.70 12.02
C ARG A 6 -3.97 -4.38 10.55
N ILE A 7 -4.35 -3.13 10.25
CA ILE A 7 -4.61 -2.71 8.86
C ILE A 7 -3.34 -2.86 8.03
N PHE A 8 -2.20 -2.38 8.55
CA PHE A 8 -0.92 -2.54 7.88
C PHE A 8 -0.60 -4.02 7.59
N SER A 9 -0.71 -4.89 8.60
CA SER A 9 -0.42 -6.32 8.42
C SER A 9 -1.34 -6.97 7.39
N GLN A 10 -2.63 -6.61 7.36
CA GLN A 10 -3.57 -7.13 6.37
C GLN A 10 -3.27 -6.63 4.95
N VAL A 11 -3.01 -5.33 4.80
CA VAL A 11 -2.64 -4.73 3.51
C VAL A 11 -1.33 -5.34 3.01
N TYR A 12 -0.33 -5.47 3.88
CA TYR A 12 0.97 -6.04 3.55
C TYR A 12 0.81 -7.47 3.05
N SER A 13 0.10 -8.33 3.79
CA SER A 13 -0.14 -9.72 3.38
C SER A 13 -0.93 -9.82 2.07
N TYR A 14 -1.95 -8.98 1.90
CA TYR A 14 -2.75 -8.95 0.67
C TYR A 14 -1.90 -8.59 -0.56
N LEU A 15 -1.06 -7.55 -0.45
CA LEU A 15 -0.16 -7.14 -1.52
C LEU A 15 0.95 -8.17 -1.74
N GLU A 16 1.51 -8.77 -0.69
CA GLU A 16 2.57 -9.78 -0.81
C GLU A 16 2.09 -11.03 -1.58
N GLN A 17 0.88 -11.49 -1.31
CA GLN A 17 0.31 -12.68 -1.95
C GLN A 17 -0.21 -12.39 -3.36
N GLY A 18 -0.78 -11.20 -3.56
CA GLY A 18 -1.49 -10.84 -4.78
C GLY A 18 -0.64 -10.13 -5.84
N SER A 19 0.63 -9.82 -5.57
CA SER A 19 1.46 -8.99 -6.46
C SER A 19 2.91 -9.48 -6.52
N ARG A 20 3.69 -8.91 -7.44
CA ARG A 20 5.14 -9.14 -7.53
C ARG A 20 5.91 -7.85 -7.33
N PHE A 21 6.79 -7.83 -6.34
CA PHE A 21 7.67 -6.70 -6.05
C PHE A 21 9.11 -7.01 -6.40
N VAL A 22 9.81 -6.02 -6.97
CA VAL A 22 11.26 -6.11 -7.25
C VAL A 22 12.05 -6.01 -5.95
N ASP A 23 11.57 -5.21 -4.99
CA ASP A 23 12.21 -4.96 -3.70
C ASP A 23 11.16 -4.97 -2.59
N LYS A 24 11.42 -5.67 -1.48
CA LYS A 24 10.52 -5.70 -0.32
C LYS A 24 10.25 -4.32 0.27
N ARG A 25 11.19 -3.37 0.12
CA ARG A 25 10.98 -1.97 0.55
C ARG A 25 9.86 -1.30 -0.23
N HIS A 26 9.63 -1.66 -1.50
CA HIS A 26 8.50 -1.16 -2.28
C HIS A 26 7.17 -1.65 -1.71
N LEU A 27 7.09 -2.94 -1.35
CA LEU A 27 5.93 -3.53 -0.69
C LEU A 27 5.65 -2.83 0.65
N THR A 28 6.66 -2.62 1.50
CA THR A 28 6.49 -1.92 2.78
C THR A 28 5.96 -0.50 2.58
N VAL A 29 6.56 0.27 1.66
CA VAL A 29 6.16 1.67 1.44
C VAL A 29 4.75 1.76 0.86
N LEU A 30 4.40 0.92 -0.12
CA LEU A 30 3.05 0.88 -0.65
C LEU A 30 2.03 0.48 0.41
N SER A 31 2.37 -0.49 1.27
CA SER A 31 1.52 -0.91 2.37
C SER A 31 1.25 0.22 3.36
N TRP A 32 2.26 1.04 3.67
CA TRP A 32 2.07 2.26 4.47
C TRP A 32 1.15 3.27 3.80
N MET A 33 1.34 3.53 2.49
CA MET A 33 0.52 4.48 1.75
C MET A 33 -0.95 4.06 1.72
N VAL A 34 -1.23 2.79 1.42
CA VAL A 34 -2.59 2.25 1.40
C VAL A 34 -3.20 2.23 2.80
N THR A 35 -2.43 1.85 3.83
CA THR A 35 -2.90 1.89 5.23
C THR A 35 -3.30 3.30 5.65
N ALA A 36 -2.47 4.29 5.32
CA ALA A 36 -2.73 5.68 5.66
C ALA A 36 -3.91 6.24 4.87
N LEU A 37 -4.06 5.88 3.60
CA LEU A 37 -5.22 6.24 2.79
C LEU A 37 -6.52 5.67 3.40
N LEU A 38 -6.55 4.39 3.75
CA LEU A 38 -7.72 3.74 4.35
C LEU A 38 -8.06 4.32 5.72
N SER A 39 -7.05 4.61 6.54
CA SER A 39 -7.25 5.15 7.90
C SER A 39 -7.65 6.62 7.89
N SER A 40 -7.05 7.44 7.02
CA SER A 40 -7.30 8.88 6.95
C SER A 40 -8.47 9.26 6.03
N GLN A 41 -8.91 8.34 5.17
CA GLN A 41 -9.90 8.57 4.10
C GLN A 41 -9.59 9.80 3.23
N SER A 42 -8.29 10.10 3.06
CA SER A 42 -7.83 11.32 2.43
C SER A 42 -6.65 11.04 1.52
N LEU A 43 -6.63 11.63 0.33
CA LEU A 43 -5.47 11.59 -0.58
C LEU A 43 -4.38 12.62 -0.20
N ASN A 44 -4.69 13.56 0.70
CA ASN A 44 -3.70 14.52 1.18
C ASN A 44 -2.65 13.81 2.06
N GLN A 45 -1.46 13.61 1.50
CA GLN A 45 -0.31 12.97 2.14
C GLN A 45 0.08 13.61 3.49
N ALA A 46 -0.13 14.91 3.69
CA ALA A 46 0.16 15.54 4.98
C ALA A 46 -0.67 14.97 6.13
N ARG A 47 -1.79 14.30 5.84
CA ARG A 47 -2.66 13.65 6.85
C ARG A 47 -2.28 12.20 7.14
N TRP A 48 -1.29 11.65 6.44
CA TRP A 48 -0.97 10.22 6.51
C TRP A 48 -0.01 9.86 7.64
N GLU A 49 0.80 10.81 8.11
CA GLU A 49 1.85 10.58 9.12
C GLU A 49 1.36 9.86 10.39
N PRO A 50 0.21 10.23 11.00
CA PRO A 50 -0.28 9.55 12.21
C PRO A 50 -0.58 8.06 12.01
N PHE A 51 -0.75 7.60 10.77
CA PHE A 51 -1.15 6.23 10.44
C PHE A 51 0.02 5.36 9.95
N VAL A 52 1.24 5.89 9.96
CA VAL A 52 2.43 5.19 9.48
C VAL A 52 3.43 4.98 10.61
N GLN A 53 3.61 3.72 11.01
CA GLN A 53 4.64 3.36 11.98
C GLN A 53 6.02 3.34 11.32
N SER A 54 6.76 4.45 11.43
CA SER A 54 8.16 4.50 11.02
C SER A 54 9.02 5.22 12.04
N ARG A 55 10.34 4.98 12.01
CA ARG A 55 11.32 5.67 12.87
C ARG A 55 11.56 7.14 12.48
N ALA A 56 10.91 7.64 11.44
CA ALA A 56 11.04 9.03 11.04
C ALA A 56 10.22 9.91 11.99
N GLU A 57 10.85 10.90 12.60
CA GLU A 57 10.20 11.83 13.53
C GLU A 57 9.78 13.15 12.85
N GLN A 58 10.04 13.27 11.55
CA GLN A 58 9.88 14.51 10.79
C GLN A 58 8.87 14.32 9.66
N ALA A 59 7.80 15.13 9.67
CA ALA A 59 6.74 15.14 8.65
C ALA A 59 7.28 15.17 7.20
N ASN A 60 8.31 15.98 6.96
CA ASN A 60 8.94 16.11 5.65
C ASN A 60 9.62 14.82 5.15
N SER A 61 10.05 13.95 6.06
CA SER A 61 10.68 12.67 5.70
C SER A 61 9.66 11.67 5.16
N TYR A 62 8.41 11.73 5.62
CA TYR A 62 7.32 10.92 5.10
C TYR A 62 6.94 11.33 3.68
N GLN A 63 6.68 12.62 3.47
CA GLN A 63 6.33 13.16 2.14
C GLN A 63 7.42 12.87 1.10
N ARG A 64 8.69 13.09 1.44
CA ARG A 64 9.82 12.73 0.55
C ARG A 64 9.88 11.23 0.24
N ARG A 65 9.55 10.37 1.21
CA ARG A 65 9.53 8.91 0.99
C ARG A 65 8.45 8.51 0.00
N TRP A 66 7.23 9.02 0.16
CA TRP A 66 6.12 8.70 -0.76
C TRP A 66 6.37 9.27 -2.15
N ASN A 67 6.84 10.51 -2.26
CA ASN A 67 7.22 11.09 -3.55
C ASN A 67 8.31 10.27 -4.24
N ARG A 68 9.35 9.86 -3.51
CA ARG A 68 10.38 8.96 -4.06
C ARG A 68 9.81 7.63 -4.51
N PHE A 69 8.85 7.05 -3.79
CA PHE A 69 8.19 5.82 -4.21
C PHE A 69 7.44 6.01 -5.53
N CYS A 70 6.60 7.05 -5.64
CA CYS A 70 5.83 7.35 -6.85
C CYS A 70 6.71 7.68 -8.07
N GLN A 71 7.89 8.26 -7.84
CA GLN A 71 8.83 8.64 -8.90
C GLN A 71 9.88 7.55 -9.19
N ASN A 72 9.89 6.44 -8.43
CA ASN A 72 10.89 5.41 -8.61
C ASN A 72 10.52 4.50 -9.78
N GLY A 73 11.17 4.69 -10.93
CA GLY A 73 10.98 3.85 -12.12
C GLY A 73 11.34 2.37 -11.95
N ARG A 74 11.93 1.95 -10.82
CA ARG A 74 12.11 0.53 -10.47
C ARG A 74 10.88 -0.10 -9.81
N VAL A 75 9.88 0.72 -9.44
CA VAL A 75 8.57 0.21 -9.01
C VAL A 75 7.83 -0.23 -10.28
N ALA A 76 7.87 -1.53 -10.54
CA ALA A 76 7.19 -2.15 -11.67
C ALA A 76 5.67 -2.21 -11.41
N VAL A 77 4.98 -1.10 -11.65
CA VAL A 77 3.55 -0.91 -11.33
C VAL A 77 2.69 -1.99 -11.96
N GLU A 78 2.99 -2.38 -13.19
CA GLU A 78 2.29 -3.44 -13.92
C GLU A 78 2.37 -4.79 -13.20
N LYS A 79 3.52 -5.12 -12.60
CA LYS A 79 3.71 -6.36 -11.85
C LYS A 79 2.99 -6.37 -10.51
N ILE A 80 2.65 -5.18 -10.01
CA ILE A 80 1.88 -5.02 -8.77
C ILE A 80 0.38 -5.06 -9.07
N TYR A 81 -0.07 -4.22 -10.01
CA TYR A 81 -1.49 -3.91 -10.18
C TYR A 81 -2.23 -4.92 -11.07
N ILE A 82 -1.61 -5.43 -12.14
CA ILE A 82 -2.27 -6.35 -13.07
C ILE A 82 -2.76 -7.62 -12.35
N PRO A 83 -1.93 -8.32 -11.55
CA PRO A 83 -2.38 -9.55 -10.90
C PRO A 83 -3.54 -9.32 -9.91
N LEU A 84 -3.56 -8.17 -9.24
CA LEU A 84 -4.65 -7.78 -8.33
C LEU A 84 -5.97 -7.58 -9.09
N ILE A 85 -5.95 -6.88 -10.23
CA ILE A 85 -7.13 -6.70 -11.07
C ILE A 85 -7.63 -8.03 -11.61
N LEU A 86 -6.74 -8.86 -12.15
CA LEU A 86 -7.12 -10.16 -12.69
C LEU A 86 -7.79 -11.03 -11.63
N LYS A 87 -7.26 -11.01 -10.39
CA LYS A 87 -7.88 -11.71 -9.26
C LYS A 87 -9.25 -11.12 -8.92
N ALA A 88 -9.40 -9.80 -8.92
CA ALA A 88 -10.69 -9.15 -8.66
C ALA A 88 -11.74 -9.50 -9.73
N ILE A 89 -11.35 -9.55 -11.01
CA ILE A 89 -12.22 -9.97 -12.12
C ILE A 89 -12.64 -11.44 -11.96
N GLU A 90 -11.71 -12.33 -11.64
CA GLU A 90 -12.01 -13.75 -11.39
C GLU A 90 -13.02 -13.91 -10.25
N THR A 91 -12.76 -13.27 -9.10
CA THR A 91 -13.68 -13.28 -7.95
C THR A 91 -15.05 -12.68 -8.29
N TRP A 92 -15.11 -11.70 -9.18
CA TRP A 92 -16.40 -11.13 -9.60
C TRP A 92 -17.21 -12.10 -10.47
N LYS A 93 -16.55 -12.82 -11.38
CA LYS A 93 -17.19 -13.86 -12.20
C LYS A 93 -17.75 -14.99 -11.35
N GLU A 94 -16.96 -15.50 -10.41
CA GLU A 94 -17.38 -16.55 -9.47
C GLU A 94 -18.64 -16.17 -8.69
N LYS A 95 -18.78 -14.90 -8.30
CA LYS A 95 -19.95 -14.39 -7.56
C LYS A 95 -21.16 -14.06 -8.43
N GLY A 96 -20.98 -13.84 -9.73
CA GLY A 96 -22.06 -13.55 -10.67
C GLY A 96 -22.71 -14.80 -11.26
N GLU A 97 -22.10 -15.98 -11.05
CA GLU A 97 -22.58 -17.29 -11.51
C GLU A 97 -23.37 -18.06 -10.42
N THR A 98 -23.56 -17.45 -9.24
CA THR A 98 -24.45 -17.90 -8.15
C THR A 98 -25.65 -16.99 -8.01
#